data_AF-A0A2D4K5B3-F1
#
_entry.id   AF-A0A2D4K5B3-F1
#
_cell.length_a   1.000
_cell.length_b   1.000
_cell.length_c   1.000
_cell.angle_alpha   90.00
_cell.angle_beta   90.00
_cell.angle_gamma   90.00
#
_symmetry.space_group_name_H-M   'P 1'
#
loop_
_entity.id
_entity.type
_entity.pdbx_description
1 polymer ?
#
loop_
_entity_poly.entity_id
_entity_poly.type
_entity_poly.pdbx_seq_one_letter_code
_entity_poly.pdbx_strand_id
1 'polypeptide(L)'
;KHHIEANGGNLPPKLSNLFIKCLQNPSSDIKLIAEKMIWWANKAPLPPLDPPVAKPILKALLDNTKDKNTSVRAYSDQAIVNLLKMRDGEEMIQSVSKILDAASLELLNESCRRSLKKLA
;
A
#
# COMPACT_ATOMS: atom_id res chain seq x y z
N LYS A 1 1.04 21.92 -9.06
CA LYS A 1 -0.07 21.06 -8.59
C LYS A 1 0.42 19.62 -8.64
N HIS A 2 0.40 18.87 -7.54
CA HIS A 2 0.94 17.50 -7.54
C HIS A 2 0.06 16.60 -8.43
N HIS A 3 0.66 15.61 -9.12
CA HIS A 3 -0.05 14.84 -10.16
C HIS A 3 -1.31 14.12 -9.63
N ILE A 4 -1.25 13.66 -8.38
CA ILE A 4 -2.37 13.02 -7.67
C ILE A 4 -3.51 14.02 -7.38
N GLU A 5 -3.19 15.28 -7.04
CA GLU A 5 -4.17 16.36 -6.82
C GLU A 5 -4.79 16.88 -8.13
N ALA A 6 -4.01 16.83 -9.22
CA ALA A 6 -4.47 17.29 -10.52
C ALA A 6 -5.43 16.29 -11.19
N ASN A 7 -5.26 14.99 -10.90
CA ASN A 7 -5.97 13.90 -11.58
C ASN A 7 -6.89 13.09 -10.64
N GLY A 8 -7.29 13.65 -9.50
CA GLY A 8 -8.29 13.04 -8.62
C GLY A 8 -7.92 11.65 -8.08
N GLY A 9 -6.64 11.38 -7.81
CA GLY A 9 -6.19 10.06 -7.35
C GLY A 9 -5.62 9.15 -8.44
N ASN A 10 -5.67 9.55 -9.72
CA ASN A 10 -5.15 8.72 -10.80
C ASN A 10 -3.61 8.81 -10.91
N LEU A 11 -2.93 7.69 -10.64
CA LEU A 11 -1.47 7.57 -10.72
C LEU A 11 -1.05 7.07 -12.11
N PRO A 12 -0.09 7.71 -12.81
CA PRO A 12 0.35 7.27 -14.12
C PRO A 12 0.78 5.80 -14.10
N PRO A 13 0.32 4.95 -15.04
CA PRO A 13 0.62 3.52 -15.03
C PRO A 13 2.12 3.20 -14.98
N LYS A 14 2.93 4.03 -15.65
CA LYS A 14 4.41 3.91 -15.62
C LYS A 14 4.96 4.10 -14.21
N LEU A 15 4.42 5.05 -13.45
CA LEU A 15 4.85 5.34 -12.09
C LEU A 15 4.40 4.24 -11.11
N SER A 16 3.15 3.77 -11.24
CA SER A 16 2.65 2.61 -10.49
C SER A 16 3.55 1.38 -10.70
N ASN A 17 3.91 1.08 -11.95
CA ASN A 17 4.80 -0.03 -12.29
C ASN A 17 6.21 0.14 -11.72
N LEU A 18 6.74 1.35 -11.66
CA LEU A 18 8.04 1.62 -11.04
C LEU A 18 8.01 1.36 -9.53
N PHE A 19 6.96 1.80 -8.83
CA PHE A 19 6.81 1.50 -7.40
C PHE A 19 6.73 0.01 -7.13
N ILE A 20 5.96 -0.74 -7.92
CA ILE A 20 5.85 -2.20 -7.80
C ILE A 20 7.24 -2.86 -7.97
N LYS A 21 8.01 -2.44 -8.99
CA LYS A 21 9.38 -2.95 -9.20
C LYS A 21 10.31 -2.64 -8.03
N CYS A 22 10.18 -1.48 -7.40
CA CYS A 22 10.98 -1.14 -6.21
C CYS A 22 10.56 -1.99 -4.99
N LEU A 23 9.27 -2.19 -4.77
CA LEU A 23 8.77 -3.04 -3.68
C LEU A 23 9.17 -4.51 -3.83
N GLN A 24 9.32 -4.98 -5.07
CA GLN A 24 9.75 -6.34 -5.40
C GLN A 24 11.27 -6.48 -5.58
N ASN A 25 12.03 -5.41 -5.33
CA ASN A 25 13.48 -5.43 -5.50
C ASN A 25 14.14 -6.37 -4.47
N PRO A 26 15.20 -7.12 -4.82
CA PRO A 26 15.92 -7.96 -3.87
C PRO A 26 16.61 -7.16 -2.74
N SER A 27 16.93 -5.89 -2.96
CA SER A 27 17.52 -5.01 -1.94
C SER A 27 16.47 -4.52 -0.95
N SER A 28 16.65 -4.82 0.33
CA SER A 28 15.80 -4.29 1.40
C SER A 28 15.80 -2.75 1.45
N ASP A 29 16.91 -2.10 1.11
CA ASP A 29 17.00 -0.63 1.12
C ASP A 29 16.09 0.00 0.06
N ILE A 30 16.04 -0.61 -1.13
CA ILE A 30 15.15 -0.15 -2.21
C ILE A 30 13.69 -0.34 -1.82
N LYS A 31 13.34 -1.47 -1.19
CA LYS A 31 11.98 -1.71 -0.66
C LYS A 31 11.60 -0.66 0.39
N LEU A 32 12.48 -0.43 1.37
CA LEU A 32 12.25 0.53 2.46
C LEU A 32 11.99 1.94 1.94
N ILE A 33 12.78 2.38 0.95
CA ILE A 33 12.60 3.68 0.32
C ILE A 33 11.22 3.76 -0.36
N ALA A 34 10.84 2.73 -1.12
CA ALA A 34 9.54 2.69 -1.79
C ALA A 34 8.36 2.70 -0.81
N GLU A 35 8.44 1.92 0.28
CA GLU A 35 7.42 1.90 1.34
C GLU A 35 7.26 3.28 1.99
N LYS A 36 8.36 3.95 2.33
CA LYS A 36 8.33 5.30 2.90
C LYS A 36 7.74 6.32 1.93
N MET A 37 8.05 6.22 0.63
CA MET A 37 7.45 7.09 -0.39
C MET A 37 5.93 6.87 -0.49
N ILE A 38 5.47 5.62 -0.51
CA ILE A 38 4.03 5.29 -0.57
C ILE A 38 3.32 5.79 0.69
N TRP A 39 3.90 5.54 1.87
CA TRP A 39 3.39 6.05 3.13
C TRP A 39 3.26 7.58 3.10
N TRP A 40 4.31 8.29 2.68
CA TRP A 40 4.32 9.75 2.64
C TRP A 40 3.31 10.31 1.62
N ALA A 41 3.27 9.73 0.42
CA ALA A 41 2.34 10.14 -0.64
C ALA A 41 0.88 10.02 -0.20
N ASN A 42 0.56 9.03 0.65
CA ASN A 42 -0.80 8.82 1.12
C ASN A 42 -1.10 9.47 2.49
N LYS A 43 -0.12 10.15 3.12
CA LYS A 43 -0.26 10.81 4.43
C LYS A 43 -0.99 12.15 4.37
N ALA A 44 -0.82 12.90 3.28
CA ALA A 44 -1.50 14.18 3.06
C ALA A 44 -2.99 13.95 2.71
N PRO A 45 -3.86 14.98 2.78
CA PRO A 45 -5.27 14.89 2.39
C PRO A 45 -5.43 14.81 0.86
N LEU A 46 -4.74 13.86 0.25
CA LEU A 46 -4.92 13.47 -1.13
C LEU A 46 -6.10 12.49 -1.21
N PRO A 47 -6.89 12.56 -2.29
CA PRO A 47 -7.88 11.54 -2.60
C PRO A 47 -7.26 10.13 -2.55
N PRO A 48 -8.03 9.11 -2.13
CA PRO A 48 -7.57 7.72 -2.25
C PRO A 48 -7.24 7.40 -3.71
N LEU A 49 -6.29 6.49 -3.92
CA LEU A 49 -6.06 5.94 -5.25
C LEU A 49 -7.26 5.12 -5.70
N ASP A 50 -7.49 5.04 -7.01
CA ASP A 50 -8.48 4.13 -7.56
C ASP A 50 -8.17 2.68 -7.14
N PRO A 51 -9.15 1.87 -6.67
CA PRO A 51 -8.91 0.51 -6.21
C PRO A 51 -8.13 -0.39 -7.18
N PRO A 52 -8.37 -0.35 -8.51
CA PRO A 52 -7.56 -1.10 -9.47
C PRO A 52 -6.08 -0.71 -9.51
N VAL A 53 -5.76 0.55 -9.19
CA VAL A 53 -4.38 1.07 -9.14
C VAL A 53 -3.72 0.71 -7.80
N ALA A 54 -4.47 0.79 -6.70
CA ALA A 54 -3.98 0.43 -5.37
C ALA A 54 -3.71 -1.08 -5.24
N LYS A 55 -4.53 -1.93 -5.86
CA LYS A 55 -4.47 -3.39 -5.77
C LYS A 55 -3.06 -3.98 -5.99
N PRO A 56 -2.36 -3.73 -7.11
CA PRO A 56 -1.03 -4.33 -7.32
C PRO A 56 0.03 -3.81 -6.35
N ILE A 57 -0.08 -2.55 -5.90
CA ILE A 57 0.81 -1.96 -4.87
C ILE A 57 0.56 -2.65 -3.52
N LEU A 58 -0.71 -2.82 -3.15
CA LEU A 58 -1.10 -3.53 -1.93
C LEU A 58 -0.56 -4.95 -1.92
N LYS A 59 -0.67 -5.69 -3.03
CA LYS A 59 -0.14 -7.07 -3.11
C LYS A 59 1.37 -7.11 -2.83
N ALA A 60 2.13 -6.21 -3.44
CA ALA A 60 3.57 -6.13 -3.20
C ALA A 60 3.91 -5.79 -1.74
N LEU A 61 3.14 -4.89 -1.12
CA LEU A 61 3.30 -4.57 0.31
C LEU A 61 2.93 -5.77 1.22
N LEU A 62 1.84 -6.49 0.91
CA LEU A 62 1.42 -7.69 1.66
C LEU A 62 2.48 -8.80 1.62
N ASP A 63 3.22 -8.93 0.53
CA ASP A 63 4.36 -9.86 0.48
C ASP A 63 5.52 -9.39 1.34
N ASN A 64 5.81 -8.09 1.37
CA ASN A 64 6.84 -7.50 2.21
C ASN A 64 6.51 -7.54 3.71
N THR A 65 5.24 -7.72 4.12
CA THR A 65 4.90 -7.96 5.54
C THR A 65 5.40 -9.32 6.07
N LYS A 66 5.95 -10.17 5.19
CA LYS A 66 6.61 -11.45 5.50
C LYS A 66 8.14 -11.39 5.28
N ASP A 67 8.70 -10.23 4.97
CA ASP A 67 10.14 -10.09 4.69
C ASP A 67 11.00 -10.45 5.92
N LYS A 68 12.22 -10.97 5.70
CA LYS A 68 13.15 -11.29 6.79
C LYS A 68 13.59 -10.03 7.54
N ASN A 69 13.71 -8.91 6.84
CA ASN A 69 14.06 -7.63 7.43
C ASN A 69 12.86 -7.05 8.21
N THR A 70 13.03 -6.89 9.51
CA THR A 70 12.01 -6.38 10.44
C THR A 70 11.55 -4.97 10.07
N SER A 71 12.44 -4.14 9.54
CA SER A 71 12.12 -2.77 9.14
C SER A 71 11.22 -2.77 7.91
N VAL A 72 11.51 -3.61 6.90
CA VAL A 72 10.68 -3.77 5.70
C VAL A 72 9.26 -4.19 6.09
N ARG A 73 9.12 -5.14 7.04
CA ARG A 73 7.80 -5.53 7.56
C ARG A 73 7.05 -4.36 8.20
N ALA A 74 7.72 -3.63 9.10
CA ALA A 74 7.10 -2.54 9.84
C ALA A 74 6.67 -1.37 8.93
N TYR A 75 7.51 -0.99 7.96
CA TYR A 75 7.21 0.08 7.01
C TYR A 75 6.16 -0.34 5.97
N SER A 76 6.13 -1.63 5.59
CA SER A 76 5.04 -2.17 4.77
C SER A 76 3.69 -2.04 5.47
N ASP A 77 3.59 -2.42 6.74
CA ASP A 77 2.35 -2.28 7.50
C ASP A 77 1.88 -0.81 7.57
N GLN A 78 2.80 0.12 7.84
CA GLN A 78 2.51 1.57 7.83
C GLN A 78 2.04 2.06 6.46
N ALA A 79 2.70 1.62 5.38
CA ALA A 79 2.34 2.00 4.02
C ALA A 79 0.96 1.47 3.63
N ILE A 80 0.60 0.25 4.05
CA ILE A 80 -0.74 -0.33 3.82
C ILE A 80 -1.82 0.50 4.53
N VAL A 81 -1.62 0.88 5.80
CA VAL A 81 -2.57 1.69 6.56
C VAL A 81 -2.86 3.02 5.86
N ASN A 82 -1.82 3.68 5.32
CA ASN A 82 -1.98 4.93 4.60
C ASN A 82 -2.59 4.73 3.20
N LEU A 83 -2.14 3.71 2.45
CA LEU A 83 -2.67 3.39 1.11
C LEU A 83 -4.16 3.09 1.14
N LEU A 84 -4.62 2.36 2.16
CA LEU A 84 -6.01 2.00 2.36
C LEU A 84 -6.81 3.02 3.16
N LYS A 85 -6.22 4.17 3.50
CA LYS A 85 -6.87 5.26 4.23
C LYS A 85 -7.61 4.77 5.48
N MET A 86 -7.03 3.80 6.21
CA MET A 86 -7.73 3.11 7.31
C MET A 86 -8.10 4.04 8.48
N ARG A 87 -7.50 5.24 8.55
CA ARG A 87 -7.81 6.30 9.53
C ARG A 87 -9.02 7.13 9.17
N ASP A 88 -9.40 7.11 7.89
CA ASP A 88 -10.50 7.91 7.34
C ASP A 88 -11.77 7.06 7.21
N GLY A 89 -11.69 5.75 7.48
CA GLY A 89 -12.82 4.81 7.44
C GLY A 89 -12.47 3.48 6.76
N GLU A 90 -13.51 2.68 6.49
CA GLU A 90 -13.34 1.34 5.90
C GLU A 90 -13.64 1.27 4.38
N GLU A 91 -14.05 2.38 3.75
CA GLU A 91 -14.52 2.36 2.35
C GLU A 91 -13.47 1.83 1.37
N MET A 92 -12.22 2.29 1.50
CA MET A 92 -11.15 1.91 0.60
C MET A 92 -10.70 0.46 0.83
N ILE A 93 -10.56 0.02 2.09
CA ILE A 93 -10.24 -1.39 2.38
C ILE A 93 -11.35 -2.32 1.88
N GLN A 94 -12.62 -1.97 2.04
CA GLN A 94 -13.75 -2.76 1.52
C GLN A 94 -13.74 -2.78 -0.02
N SER A 95 -13.47 -1.65 -0.67
CA SER A 95 -13.46 -1.54 -2.14
C SER A 95 -12.33 -2.34 -2.77
N VAL A 96 -11.12 -2.27 -2.21
CA VAL A 96 -9.98 -3.08 -2.68
C VAL A 96 -10.19 -4.56 -2.36
N SER A 97 -10.73 -4.90 -1.18
CA SER A 97 -10.98 -6.30 -0.78
C SER A 97 -11.90 -7.03 -1.76
N LYS A 98 -12.90 -6.35 -2.32
CA LYS A 98 -13.83 -6.92 -3.32
C LYS A 98 -13.15 -7.36 -4.63
N ILE A 99 -11.97 -6.83 -4.94
CA ILE A 99 -11.25 -7.09 -6.20
C ILE A 99 -9.93 -7.86 -6.01
N LEU A 100 -9.62 -8.28 -4.78
CA LEU A 100 -8.50 -9.14 -4.45
C LEU A 100 -8.85 -10.61 -4.73
N ASP A 101 -7.84 -11.38 -5.14
CA ASP A 101 -7.92 -12.84 -5.12
C ASP A 101 -7.90 -13.37 -3.68
N ALA A 102 -8.40 -14.60 -3.49
CA ALA A 102 -8.57 -15.21 -2.18
C ALA A 102 -7.28 -15.23 -1.34
N ALA A 103 -6.14 -15.57 -1.96
CA ALA A 103 -4.85 -15.62 -1.26
C ALA A 103 -4.42 -14.23 -0.75
N SER A 104 -4.58 -13.21 -1.58
CA SER A 104 -4.24 -11.83 -1.19
C SER A 104 -5.18 -11.29 -0.11
N LEU A 105 -6.46 -11.66 -0.16
CA LEU A 105 -7.45 -11.27 0.86
C LEU A 105 -7.15 -11.93 2.21
N GLU A 106 -6.71 -13.18 2.22
CA GLU A 106 -6.28 -13.88 3.44
C GLU A 106 -5.07 -13.19 4.08
N LEU A 107 -4.05 -12.84 3.28
CA LEU A 107 -2.88 -12.09 3.76
C LEU A 107 -3.25 -10.71 4.33
N LEU A 108 -4.21 -10.02 3.71
CA LEU A 108 -4.72 -8.74 4.22
C LEU A 108 -5.42 -8.93 5.57
N ASN A 109 -6.30 -9.93 5.68
CA ASN A 109 -7.03 -10.23 6.92
C ASN A 109 -6.07 -10.59 8.07
N GLU A 110 -5.04 -11.39 7.78
CA GLU A 110 -4.01 -11.71 8.77
C GLU A 110 -3.23 -10.48 9.20
N SER A 111 -2.80 -9.64 8.24
CA SER A 111 -2.11 -8.38 8.54
C SER A 111 -2.98 -7.45 9.39
N CYS A 112 -4.28 -7.37 9.09
CA CYS A 112 -5.27 -6.60 9.87
C CYS A 112 -5.37 -7.06 11.33
N ARG A 113 -5.41 -8.37 11.59
CA ARG A 113 -5.46 -8.94 12.94
C ARG A 113 -4.15 -8.71 13.69
N ARG A 114 -3.02 -8.88 12.99
CA ARG A 114 -1.68 -8.81 13.56
C ARG A 114 -1.29 -7.38 13.96
N SER A 115 -1.43 -6.43 13.04
CA SER A 115 -0.84 -5.08 13.16
C SER A 115 -1.68 -3.94 12.60
N LEU A 116 -2.26 -4.04 11.40
CA LEU A 116 -2.80 -2.85 10.70
C LEU A 116 -3.88 -2.11 11.49
N LYS A 117 -4.80 -2.82 12.16
CA LYS A 117 -5.84 -2.20 12.99
C LYS A 117 -5.31 -1.46 14.21
N LYS A 118 -4.12 -1.81 14.71
CA LYS A 118 -3.47 -1.12 15.84
C LYS A 118 -2.72 0.13 15.38
N LEU A 119 -2.37 0.19 14.10
CA LEU A 119 -1.62 1.28 13.49
C LEU A 119 -2.53 2.34 12.88
N ALA A 120 -3.73 1.94 12.43
CA ALA A 120 -4.79 2.82 11.95
C ALA A 120 -5.24 3.73 13.10
#